data_AF-Q2UHV7-F1
#
_entry.id   AF-Q2UHV7-F1
#
_cell.length_a   1.000
_cell.length_b   1.000
_cell.length_c   1.000
_cell.angle_alpha   90.00
_cell.angle_beta   90.00
_cell.angle_gamma   90.00
#
_symmetry.space_group_name_H-M   'P 1'
#
loop_
_entity.id
_entity.type
_entity.pdbx_description
1 polymer ?
#
loop_
_entity_poly.entity_id
_entity_poly.type
_entity_poly.pdbx_seq_one_letter_code
_entity_poly.pdbx_strand_id
1 'polypeptide(L)'
;MTALTRHDQALFETTRRVLAEVVNEGLVRAKVEVTAPEGPGTLCLLSPQDVSWVKVGVTPGTVIEMKEDRVVSVIRPESLQPPVIVGETGNQELDPGAIFAVLSALLKDVADGTVLEAIVRELRNSATNQGSTRLRLGGYICEVGTGIDKWPSESPSMTPQIVVYVLCWG
;
A
#
# COMPACT_ATOMS: atom_id res chain seq x y z
N MET A 1 3.52 5.94 -23.28
CA MET A 1 3.87 5.63 -21.88
C MET A 1 5.19 6.31 -21.56
N THR A 2 5.17 7.40 -20.82
CA THR A 2 6.38 7.98 -20.23
C THR A 2 6.89 7.01 -19.18
N ALA A 3 8.13 6.56 -19.32
CA ALA A 3 8.74 5.71 -18.30
C ALA A 3 8.78 6.47 -16.97
N LEU A 4 8.23 5.87 -15.91
CA LEU A 4 8.33 6.42 -14.56
C LEU A 4 9.80 6.57 -14.17
N THR A 5 10.12 7.64 -13.43
CA THR A 5 11.46 7.76 -12.87
C THR A 5 11.71 6.64 -11.87
N ARG A 6 12.98 6.32 -11.56
CA ARG A 6 13.29 5.30 -10.52
C ARG A 6 12.68 5.66 -9.17
N HIS A 7 12.58 6.95 -8.88
CA HIS A 7 11.95 7.44 -7.66
C HIS A 7 10.45 7.17 -7.66
N ASP A 8 9.75 7.50 -8.75
CA ASP A 8 8.32 7.23 -8.88
C ASP A 8 8.01 5.73 -8.89
N GLN A 9 8.91 4.91 -9.45
CA GLN A 9 8.82 3.45 -9.37
C GLN A 9 8.89 2.98 -7.92
N ALA A 10 9.85 3.45 -7.13
CA ALA A 10 9.98 3.09 -5.71
C ALA A 10 8.78 3.56 -4.87
N LEU A 11 8.29 4.78 -5.11
CA LEU A 11 7.08 5.29 -4.48
C LEU A 11 5.87 4.39 -4.79
N PHE A 12 5.66 4.08 -6.08
CA PHE A 12 4.58 3.22 -6.50
C PHE A 12 4.71 1.80 -5.95
N GLU A 13 5.93 1.26 -5.88
CA GLU A 13 6.24 -0.07 -5.34
C GLU A 13 5.78 -0.19 -3.89
N THR A 14 6.14 0.78 -3.05
CA THR A 14 5.69 0.82 -1.67
C THR A 14 4.17 1.03 -1.59
N THR A 15 3.63 1.93 -2.41
CA THR A 15 2.20 2.24 -2.46
C THR A 15 1.34 1.02 -2.80
N ARG A 16 1.66 0.28 -3.86
CA ARG A 16 0.88 -0.91 -4.26
C ARG A 16 0.91 -2.01 -3.20
N ARG A 17 2.00 -2.13 -2.42
CA ARG A 17 2.06 -3.05 -1.26
C ARG A 17 1.10 -2.63 -0.17
N VAL A 18 1.12 -1.34 0.20
CA VAL A 18 0.19 -0.78 1.18
C VAL A 18 -1.25 -1.01 0.75
N LEU A 19 -1.59 -0.73 -0.52
CA LEU A 19 -2.94 -0.91 -1.05
C LEU A 19 -3.40 -2.37 -1.02
N ALA A 20 -2.53 -3.31 -1.40
CA ALA A 20 -2.85 -4.73 -1.32
C ALA A 20 -3.08 -5.17 0.12
N GLU A 21 -2.19 -4.75 1.04
CA GLU A 21 -2.24 -5.12 2.45
C GLU A 21 -3.53 -4.66 3.13
N VAL A 22 -3.88 -3.38 3.00
CA VAL A 22 -5.09 -2.84 3.65
C VAL A 22 -6.37 -3.49 3.14
N VAL A 23 -6.38 -3.97 1.89
CA VAL A 23 -7.51 -4.75 1.34
C VAL A 23 -7.51 -6.17 1.88
N ASN A 24 -6.35 -6.85 1.87
CA ASN A 24 -6.23 -8.24 2.32
C ASN A 24 -6.52 -8.43 3.80
N GLU A 25 -6.13 -7.45 4.63
CA GLU A 25 -6.42 -7.41 6.07
C GLU A 25 -7.87 -6.97 6.38
N GLY A 26 -8.68 -6.66 5.35
CA GLY A 26 -10.07 -6.25 5.51
C GLY A 26 -10.25 -4.88 6.19
N LEU A 27 -9.19 -4.06 6.21
CA LEU A 27 -9.19 -2.74 6.83
C LEU A 27 -10.00 -1.72 6.04
N VAL A 28 -10.22 -1.99 4.75
CA VAL A 28 -10.99 -1.13 3.85
C VAL A 28 -12.00 -1.94 3.06
N ARG A 29 -13.10 -1.31 2.65
CA ARG A 29 -14.00 -1.90 1.65
C ARG A 29 -13.39 -1.68 0.27
N ALA A 30 -13.19 -2.76 -0.48
CA ALA A 30 -12.70 -2.68 -1.85
C ALA A 30 -13.67 -3.33 -2.83
N LYS A 31 -13.77 -2.76 -4.04
CA LYS A 31 -14.51 -3.31 -5.20
C LYS A 31 -13.73 -3.08 -6.48
N VAL A 32 -14.06 -3.83 -7.54
CA VAL A 32 -13.46 -3.64 -8.87
C VAL A 32 -14.49 -3.02 -9.80
N GLU A 33 -14.16 -1.87 -10.37
CA GLU A 33 -14.94 -1.20 -11.42
C GLU A 33 -14.33 -1.56 -12.78
N VAL A 34 -15.18 -1.98 -13.72
CA VAL A 34 -14.78 -2.34 -15.09
C VAL A 34 -15.51 -1.39 -16.05
N THR A 35 -14.75 -0.62 -16.83
CA THR A 35 -15.30 0.41 -17.74
C THR A 35 -15.89 -0.16 -19.03
N ALA A 36 -15.48 -1.36 -19.44
CA ALA A 36 -16.02 -2.09 -20.58
C ALA A 36 -15.78 -3.61 -20.38
N PRO A 37 -16.61 -4.50 -20.95
CA PRO A 37 -16.29 -5.93 -20.99
C PRO A 37 -14.88 -6.12 -21.56
N GLU A 38 -13.99 -6.80 -20.82
CA GLU A 38 -12.55 -6.98 -21.11
C GLU A 38 -11.66 -5.72 -21.01
N GLY A 39 -12.20 -4.59 -20.57
CA GLY A 39 -11.45 -3.36 -20.31
C GLY A 39 -10.58 -3.44 -19.04
N PRO A 40 -9.63 -2.49 -18.86
CA PRO A 40 -8.80 -2.44 -17.67
C PRO A 40 -9.67 -2.23 -16.43
N GLY A 41 -9.54 -3.14 -15.46
CA GLY A 41 -10.19 -3.01 -14.17
C GLY A 41 -9.58 -1.88 -13.34
N THR A 42 -10.38 -1.28 -12.47
CA THR A 42 -9.92 -0.31 -11.47
C THR A 42 -10.34 -0.80 -10.10
N LEU A 43 -9.37 -1.05 -9.23
CA LEU A 43 -9.62 -1.38 -7.84
C LEU A 43 -9.95 -0.08 -7.10
N CYS A 44 -11.13 -0.03 -6.50
CA CYS A 44 -11.65 1.11 -5.76
C CYS A 44 -11.71 0.76 -4.28
N LEU A 45 -10.92 1.46 -3.46
CA LEU A 45 -10.94 1.40 -2.01
C LEU A 45 -11.83 2.53 -1.52
N LEU A 46 -12.86 2.19 -0.76
CA LEU A 46 -13.88 3.11 -0.27
C LEU A 46 -13.77 3.28 1.25
N SER A 47 -13.93 4.52 1.70
CA SER A 47 -14.19 4.77 3.11
C SER A 47 -15.57 4.29 3.52
N PRO A 48 -15.78 3.74 4.73
CA PRO A 48 -17.13 3.44 5.25
C PRO A 48 -18.13 4.61 5.22
N GLN A 49 -17.66 5.85 5.13
CA GLN A 49 -18.51 7.04 5.02
C GLN A 49 -18.64 7.54 3.56
N ASP A 50 -18.02 6.85 2.60
CA ASP A 50 -17.93 7.19 1.16
C ASP A 50 -17.39 8.60 0.82
N VAL A 51 -16.81 9.31 1.79
CA VAL A 51 -16.25 10.68 1.62
C VAL A 51 -14.88 10.66 0.96
N SER A 52 -14.14 9.56 1.07
CA SER A 52 -12.78 9.43 0.55
C SER A 52 -12.60 8.08 -0.13
N TRP A 53 -11.90 8.09 -1.26
CA TRP A 53 -11.66 6.90 -2.06
C TRP A 53 -10.25 6.90 -2.64
N VAL A 54 -9.72 5.72 -2.90
CA VAL A 54 -8.48 5.53 -3.65
C VAL A 54 -8.77 4.58 -4.80
N LYS A 55 -8.43 4.97 -6.02
CA LYS A 55 -8.53 4.14 -7.22
C LYS A 55 -7.15 3.80 -7.72
N VAL A 56 -6.94 2.54 -8.08
CA VAL A 56 -5.70 2.07 -8.69
C VAL A 56 -6.03 1.15 -9.86
N GLY A 57 -5.26 1.27 -10.93
CA GLY A 57 -5.42 0.41 -12.10
C GLY A 57 -5.11 -1.05 -11.75
N VAL A 58 -5.83 -1.97 -12.37
CA VAL A 58 -5.55 -3.41 -12.30
C VAL A 58 -4.96 -3.86 -13.63
N THR A 59 -3.91 -4.67 -13.58
CA THR A 59 -3.26 -5.23 -14.76
C THR A 59 -4.29 -6.05 -15.57
N PRO A 60 -4.43 -5.79 -16.89
CA PRO A 60 -5.36 -6.53 -17.74
C PRO A 60 -5.15 -8.05 -17.64
N GLY A 61 -6.25 -8.80 -17.56
CA GLY A 61 -6.22 -10.25 -17.39
C GLY A 61 -6.06 -10.73 -15.93
N THR A 62 -5.86 -9.82 -14.97
CA THR A 62 -5.94 -10.19 -13.54
C THR A 62 -7.38 -10.52 -13.17
N VAL A 63 -7.58 -11.70 -12.59
CA VAL A 63 -8.87 -12.10 -12.02
C VAL A 63 -8.88 -11.71 -10.54
N ILE A 64 -9.81 -10.84 -10.16
CA ILE A 64 -10.11 -10.49 -8.77
C ILE A 64 -11.55 -10.93 -8.50
N GLU A 65 -11.72 -11.84 -7.55
CA GLU A 65 -13.05 -12.37 -7.22
C GLU A 65 -13.82 -11.38 -6.35
N MET A 66 -15.08 -11.18 -6.71
CA MET A 66 -16.00 -10.33 -5.97
C MET A 66 -17.22 -11.11 -5.49
N LYS A 67 -17.68 -10.80 -4.28
CA LYS A 67 -18.96 -11.22 -3.72
C LYS A 67 -19.70 -9.99 -3.23
N GLU A 68 -20.94 -9.79 -3.68
CA GLU A 68 -21.81 -8.70 -3.19
C GLU A 68 -21.13 -7.32 -3.23
N ASP A 69 -20.48 -6.99 -4.36
CA ASP A 69 -19.76 -5.71 -4.56
C ASP A 69 -18.58 -5.50 -3.58
N ARG A 70 -17.94 -6.61 -3.17
CA ARG A 70 -16.71 -6.61 -2.36
C ARG A 70 -15.71 -7.59 -2.90
N VAL A 71 -14.44 -7.20 -2.90
CA VAL A 71 -13.31 -8.10 -3.14
C VAL A 71 -13.27 -9.17 -2.04
N VAL A 72 -13.18 -10.43 -2.44
CA VAL A 72 -13.03 -11.58 -1.52
C VAL A 72 -11.77 -12.40 -1.80
N SER A 73 -11.10 -12.18 -2.92
CA SER A 73 -9.80 -12.77 -3.24
C SER A 73 -8.65 -11.94 -2.69
N VAL A 74 -7.51 -12.58 -2.45
CA VAL A 74 -6.24 -11.90 -2.13
C VAL A 74 -5.78 -11.02 -3.30
N ILE A 75 -5.50 -9.76 -3.01
CA ILE A 75 -4.89 -8.82 -3.95
C ILE A 75 -3.38 -8.98 -3.92
N ARG A 76 -2.78 -9.20 -5.10
CA ARG A 76 -1.33 -9.22 -5.28
C ARG A 76 -0.82 -7.82 -5.62
N PRO A 77 0.22 -7.29 -4.98
CA PRO A 77 0.79 -5.99 -5.32
C PRO A 77 1.14 -5.85 -6.81
N GLU A 78 1.59 -6.92 -7.47
CA GLU A 78 1.96 -6.98 -8.88
C GLU A 78 0.78 -6.85 -9.85
N SER A 79 -0.44 -7.09 -9.35
CA SER A 79 -1.65 -6.90 -10.12
C SER A 79 -2.10 -5.44 -10.20
N LEU A 80 -1.44 -4.54 -9.45
CA LEU A 80 -1.77 -3.12 -9.42
C LEU A 80 -0.81 -2.34 -10.32
N GLN A 81 -1.36 -1.37 -11.03
CA GLN A 81 -0.62 -0.49 -11.93
C GLN A 81 -1.01 0.97 -11.74
N PRO A 82 -0.08 1.92 -12.01
CA PRO A 82 -0.40 3.34 -11.99
C PRO A 82 -1.41 3.71 -13.09
N PRO A 83 -2.14 4.83 -12.96
CA PRO A 83 -2.05 5.80 -11.86
C PRO A 83 -2.81 5.34 -10.61
N VAL A 84 -2.38 5.84 -9.46
CA VAL A 84 -3.19 5.84 -8.24
C VAL A 84 -3.85 7.21 -8.12
N ILE A 85 -5.17 7.21 -7.96
CA ILE A 85 -6.00 8.42 -7.92
C ILE A 85 -6.66 8.48 -6.56
N VAL A 86 -6.58 9.63 -5.89
CA VAL A 86 -7.05 9.81 -4.51
C VAL A 86 -8.12 10.89 -4.45
N GLY A 87 -9.29 10.53 -3.91
CA GLY A 87 -10.32 11.44 -3.41
C GLY A 87 -10.81 12.55 -4.36
N GLU A 88 -11.53 13.53 -3.78
CA GLU A 88 -12.30 14.60 -4.45
C GLU A 88 -11.56 15.36 -5.56
N THR A 89 -10.25 15.47 -5.49
CA THR A 89 -9.45 16.22 -6.48
C THR A 89 -9.27 15.47 -7.79
N GLY A 90 -9.43 14.14 -7.80
CA GLY A 90 -9.09 13.30 -8.95
C GLY A 90 -7.61 13.34 -9.32
N ASN A 91 -6.75 13.79 -8.38
CA ASN A 91 -5.32 13.92 -8.60
C ASN A 91 -4.62 12.56 -8.54
N GLN A 92 -3.54 12.45 -9.31
CA GLN A 92 -2.61 11.34 -9.20
C GLN A 92 -1.73 11.53 -7.97
N GLU A 93 -1.57 10.48 -7.17
CA GLU A 93 -0.69 10.45 -6.00
C GLU A 93 0.11 9.16 -6.03
N LEU A 94 1.39 9.22 -5.66
CA LEU A 94 2.26 8.05 -5.56
C LEU A 94 2.93 7.94 -4.18
N ASP A 95 2.89 9.00 -3.35
CA ASP A 95 3.44 9.00 -2.01
C ASP A 95 2.66 8.01 -1.12
N PRO A 96 3.29 6.92 -0.65
CA PRO A 96 2.61 5.93 0.18
C PRO A 96 2.15 6.52 1.51
N GLY A 97 2.85 7.55 2.02
CA GLY A 97 2.44 8.28 3.21
C GLY A 97 1.15 9.06 3.03
N ALA A 98 1.00 9.78 1.92
CA ALA A 98 -0.20 10.54 1.58
C ALA A 98 -1.40 9.61 1.34
N ILE A 99 -1.19 8.52 0.61
CA ILE A 99 -2.22 7.50 0.35
C ILE A 99 -2.66 6.84 1.65
N PHE A 100 -1.70 6.40 2.47
CA PHE A 100 -2.01 5.84 3.78
C PHE A 100 -2.71 6.87 4.67
N ALA A 101 -2.35 8.16 4.62
CA ALA A 101 -3.05 9.19 5.40
C ALA A 101 -4.53 9.35 4.99
N VAL A 102 -4.85 9.20 3.70
CA VAL A 102 -6.24 9.18 3.23
C VAL A 102 -6.99 7.95 3.74
N LEU A 103 -6.33 6.79 3.72
CA LEU A 103 -6.90 5.51 4.17
C LEU A 103 -6.87 5.35 5.70
N SER A 104 -6.02 6.07 6.42
CA SER A 104 -5.91 5.99 7.88
C SER A 104 -7.00 6.79 8.58
N ALA A 105 -7.66 7.70 7.87
CA ALA A 105 -8.94 8.26 8.30
C ALA A 105 -9.98 7.16 8.61
N LEU A 106 -9.83 5.97 8.01
CA LEU A 106 -10.67 4.80 8.19
C LEU A 106 -10.26 3.95 9.41
N LEU A 107 -9.06 4.22 9.94
CA LEU A 107 -8.42 3.51 11.05
C LEU A 107 -8.37 4.36 12.33
N LYS A 108 -9.01 5.53 12.36
CA LYS A 108 -9.01 6.44 13.52
C LYS A 108 -9.64 5.82 14.78
N ASP A 109 -10.55 4.87 14.59
CA ASP A 109 -11.15 4.11 15.70
C ASP A 109 -10.23 2.98 16.21
N VAL A 110 -9.16 2.66 15.47
CA VAL A 110 -8.28 1.50 15.68
C VAL A 110 -6.88 1.91 16.19
N ALA A 111 -6.42 3.13 15.89
CA ALA A 111 -5.09 3.60 16.28
C ALA A 111 -5.06 5.10 16.63
N ASP A 112 -4.26 5.45 17.64
CA ASP A 112 -3.99 6.83 18.04
C ASP A 112 -3.31 7.63 16.92
N GLY A 113 -3.58 8.93 16.85
CA GLY A 113 -3.02 9.82 15.82
C GLY A 113 -1.49 9.79 15.76
N THR A 114 -0.81 9.67 16.90
CA THR A 114 0.66 9.57 16.96
C THR A 114 1.20 8.29 16.34
N VAL A 115 0.46 7.17 16.46
CA VAL A 115 0.80 5.89 15.82
C VAL A 115 0.62 6.00 14.31
N LEU A 116 -0.48 6.62 13.86
CA LEU A 116 -0.74 6.83 12.44
C LEU A 116 0.34 7.71 11.79
N GLU A 117 0.78 8.78 12.46
CA GLU A 117 1.88 9.64 11.99
C GLU A 117 3.21 8.88 11.89
N ALA A 118 3.50 8.02 12.87
CA ALA A 118 4.68 7.17 12.81
C ALA A 118 4.64 6.21 11.61
N ILE A 119 3.49 5.59 11.33
CA ILE A 119 3.31 4.73 10.15
C ILE A 119 3.55 5.52 8.85
N VAL A 120 2.94 6.70 8.71
CA VAL A 120 3.15 7.57 7.54
C VAL A 120 4.63 7.88 7.33
N ARG A 121 5.36 8.19 8.41
CA ARG A 121 6.80 8.46 8.35
C ARG A 121 7.58 7.23 7.89
N GLU A 122 7.31 6.05 8.45
CA GLU A 122 8.04 4.84 8.09
C GLU A 122 7.73 4.36 6.67
N LEU A 123 6.51 4.56 6.15
CA LEU A 123 6.19 4.28 4.75
C LEU A 123 6.99 5.16 3.78
N ARG A 124 7.14 6.45 4.10
CA ARG A 124 7.97 7.37 3.30
C ARG A 124 9.45 7.02 3.37
N ASN A 125 9.92 6.62 4.55
CA ASN A 125 11.28 6.12 4.73
C ASN A 125 11.50 4.87 3.86
N SER A 126 10.56 3.91 3.88
CA SER A 126 10.63 2.68 3.06
C SER A 126 10.79 3.01 1.57
N ALA A 127 9.93 3.86 1.01
CA ALA A 127 10.00 4.22 -0.40
C ALA A 127 11.31 4.96 -0.77
N THR A 128 11.77 5.85 0.10
CA THR A 128 13.05 6.56 -0.08
C THR A 128 14.22 5.58 -0.11
N ASN A 129 14.18 4.59 0.78
CA ASN A 129 15.21 3.58 0.92
C ASN A 129 15.17 2.51 -0.18
N GLN A 130 14.02 2.25 -0.81
CA GLN A 130 13.94 1.44 -2.02
C GLN A 130 14.55 2.17 -3.23
N GLY A 131 14.41 3.50 -3.30
CA GLY A 131 15.00 4.32 -4.35
C GLY A 131 16.51 4.57 -4.21
N SER A 132 17.06 4.33 -3.02
CA SER A 132 18.45 4.61 -2.66
C SER A 132 19.12 3.30 -2.24
N THR A 133 20.09 2.79 -3.00
CA THR A 133 20.71 1.46 -2.81
C THR A 133 21.57 1.33 -1.53
N ARG A 134 21.13 1.86 -0.38
CA ARG A 134 21.78 1.70 0.92
C ARG A 134 20.86 2.08 2.08
N LEU A 135 20.36 1.08 2.79
CA LEU A 135 19.63 1.24 4.05
C LEU A 135 20.59 1.34 5.24
N ARG A 136 20.41 2.36 6.08
CA ARG A 136 20.91 2.39 7.47
C ARG A 136 19.74 2.73 8.40
N LEU A 137 19.27 1.74 9.14
CA LEU A 137 18.40 1.93 10.30
C LEU A 137 19.22 1.59 11.54
N GLY A 138 19.46 2.57 12.41
CA GLY A 138 19.95 2.35 13.77
C GLY A 138 21.22 1.49 13.92
N GLY A 139 22.18 1.60 13.00
CA GLY A 139 23.45 0.85 13.08
C GLY A 139 23.41 -0.57 12.49
N TYR A 140 22.26 -1.02 11.96
CA TYR A 140 22.14 -2.31 11.28
C TYR A 140 22.06 -2.11 9.76
N ILE A 141 22.87 -2.89 9.04
CA ILE A 141 22.88 -2.94 7.58
C ILE A 141 21.90 -4.04 7.19
N CYS A 142 20.78 -3.68 6.57
CA CYS A 142 19.99 -4.63 5.81
C CYS A 142 20.58 -4.64 4.40
N GLU A 143 21.45 -5.61 4.11
CA GLU A 143 21.80 -5.91 2.74
C GLU A 143 20.67 -6.72 2.11
N VAL A 144 20.19 -6.30 0.94
CA VAL A 144 19.23 -7.08 0.15
C VAL A 144 19.98 -8.33 -0.33
N GLY A 145 19.92 -9.38 0.47
CA GLY A 145 20.61 -10.64 0.27
C GLY A 145 19.74 -11.77 0.79
N THR A 146 19.35 -12.65 -0.13
CA THR A 146 18.58 -13.88 0.10
C THR A 146 19.06 -14.64 1.34
N GLY A 147 18.33 -14.60 2.44
CA GLY A 147 18.73 -15.36 3.63
C GLY A 147 17.90 -15.06 4.87
N ILE A 148 17.07 -16.04 5.26
CA ILE A 148 16.46 -16.15 6.58
C ILE A 148 17.59 -16.14 7.60
N ASP A 149 17.72 -15.12 8.46
CA ASP A 149 18.41 -15.30 9.75
C ASP A 149 18.01 -14.26 10.82
N LYS A 150 17.35 -14.78 11.85
CA LYS A 150 17.28 -14.36 13.27
C LYS A 150 16.88 -12.92 13.65
N TRP A 151 15.67 -12.80 14.20
CA TRP A 151 15.23 -11.68 15.05
C TRP A 151 15.47 -11.98 16.55
N PRO A 152 15.88 -10.98 17.38
CA PRO A 152 15.99 -11.15 18.82
C PRO A 152 14.62 -11.16 19.49
N SER A 153 14.41 -12.09 20.41
CA SER A 153 13.14 -12.48 21.05
C SER A 153 12.55 -11.46 22.04
N GLU A 154 12.88 -10.17 21.94
CA GLU A 154 12.36 -9.15 22.85
C GLU A 154 11.84 -7.96 22.04
N SER A 155 10.52 -7.92 21.83
CA SER A 155 9.81 -6.75 21.32
C SER A 155 8.62 -6.49 22.24
N PRO A 156 8.49 -5.27 22.81
CA PRO A 156 7.34 -4.91 23.62
C PRO A 156 6.09 -4.84 22.74
N SER A 157 5.04 -5.49 23.24
CA SER A 157 3.65 -5.52 22.78
C SER A 157 3.22 -4.50 21.71
N MET A 158 2.67 -5.05 20.61
CA MET A 158 1.88 -4.39 19.56
C MET A 158 2.59 -3.32 18.73
N THR A 159 3.39 -3.76 17.77
CA THR A 159 3.61 -3.01 16.53
C THR A 159 2.54 -3.41 15.49
N PRO A 160 1.93 -2.46 14.75
CA PRO A 160 0.98 -2.81 13.70
C PRO A 160 1.72 -3.62 12.62
N GLN A 161 1.25 -4.85 12.38
CA GLN A 161 1.88 -5.83 11.47
C GLN A 161 2.12 -5.28 10.05
N ILE A 162 1.32 -4.31 9.63
CA ILE A 162 1.45 -3.54 8.38
C ILE A 162 2.85 -2.94 8.21
N VAL A 163 3.46 -2.43 9.29
CA VAL A 163 4.77 -1.76 9.23
C VAL A 163 5.89 -2.79 9.05
N VAL A 164 5.78 -3.96 9.69
CA VAL A 164 6.82 -4.99 9.65
C VAL A 164 6.85 -5.70 8.30
N TYR A 165 5.70 -6.01 7.71
CA TYR A 165 5.63 -6.67 6.40
C TYR A 165 6.09 -5.77 5.25
N VAL A 166 5.73 -4.48 5.27
CA VAL A 166 6.13 -3.52 4.24
C VAL A 166 7.63 -3.18 4.31
N LEU A 167 8.25 -3.25 5.49
CA LEU A 167 9.67 -2.95 5.70
C LEU A 167 10.61 -4.16 5.52
N CYS A 168 10.17 -5.39 5.82
CA CYS A 168 11.08 -6.55 5.93
C CYS A 168 11.12 -7.50 4.71
N TRP A 169 10.24 -7.37 3.72
CA TRP A 169 10.24 -8.23 2.52
C TRP A 169 10.59 -7.41 1.26
N GLY A 170 11.88 -7.05 1.16
CA GLY A 170 12.51 -6.43 -0.01
C GLY A 170 13.79 -7.16 -0.38
#